data_AF-A0A934LTC5-F1
#
_entry.id   AF-A0A934LTC5-F1
#
_cell.length_a   1.000
_cell.length_b   1.000
_cell.length_c   1.000
_cell.angle_alpha   90.00
_cell.angle_beta   90.00
_cell.angle_gamma   90.00
#
_symmetry.space_group_name_H-M   'P 1'
#
loop_
_entity.id
_entity.type
_entity.pdbx_description
1 polymer ?
#
loop_
_entity_poly.entity_id
_entity_poly.type
_entity_poly.pdbx_seq_one_letter_code
_entity_poly.pdbx_strand_id
1 'polypeptide(L)'
;MLEQSLQQLNSPDPNERRAAITALANLKDPLALRPLSAIYRTDPDPVIRELALKAGRYIRQHENSAAPAPSEPVIQPLGRASAPVGRATVPAARSSKPTAPGEPSARDKDLARGYLDTATTHQMNGDKIRAVENLGKALALNPTLAKESFVANLIVTLTGYSVDDALPLLTHPDRRAELIIRMGGKRKPEKVQDHGKGVERATWDNVLVDFGLYWLVVTLSLMAIFVLTLNAMEEMFDEAMMVAPNSATVDLDAFFAAGVVTLVFMAILYGIGTVIGLVIQGAAIHVAATYFLAGNGTLVYLYRRIVPLQTVATLAYALGFVVLALVGSAAEVGFLISLGSVMGSVALIYFMSEMVGEVYDFGAGSGCGAIFLGSFLLIVAYCGFNYALFMVLGLAAGGG
;
A
#
# COMPACT_ATOMS: atom_id res chain seq x y z
N MET A 1 27.17 -34.59 8.09
CA MET A 1 26.39 -33.35 7.88
C MET A 1 26.75 -32.69 6.55
N LEU A 2 28.01 -32.31 6.32
CA LEU A 2 28.45 -31.70 5.05
C LEU A 2 28.14 -32.56 3.83
N GLU A 3 28.58 -33.82 3.81
CA GLU A 3 28.38 -34.74 2.67
C GLU A 3 26.89 -34.99 2.35
N GLN A 4 26.07 -35.14 3.39
CA GLN A 4 24.63 -35.29 3.25
C GLN A 4 23.98 -34.05 2.62
N SER A 5 24.36 -32.85 3.05
CA SER A 5 23.86 -31.60 2.45
C SER A 5 24.37 -31.41 1.02
N LEU A 6 25.60 -31.83 0.71
CA LEU A 6 26.12 -31.81 -0.66
C LEU A 6 25.34 -32.76 -1.58
N GLN A 7 24.92 -33.93 -1.08
CA GLN A 7 24.09 -34.87 -1.84
C GLN A 7 22.68 -34.30 -2.09
N GLN A 8 22.09 -33.64 -1.10
CA GLN A 8 20.76 -33.04 -1.18
C GLN A 8 20.68 -31.84 -2.14
N LEU A 9 21.81 -31.20 -2.52
CA LEU A 9 21.84 -30.16 -3.55
C LEU A 9 21.39 -30.66 -4.93
N ASN A 10 21.43 -31.97 -5.19
CA ASN A 10 21.00 -32.57 -6.45
C ASN A 10 19.57 -33.13 -6.40
N SER A 11 18.82 -32.88 -5.33
CA SER A 11 17.44 -33.37 -5.21
C SER A 11 16.52 -32.74 -6.28
N PRO A 12 15.58 -33.50 -6.86
CA PRO A 12 14.57 -32.93 -7.74
C PRO A 12 13.64 -31.95 -7.01
N ASP A 13 13.46 -32.09 -5.69
CA ASP A 13 12.61 -31.19 -4.89
C ASP A 13 13.35 -29.87 -4.56
N PRO A 14 12.82 -28.70 -5.00
CA PRO A 14 13.38 -27.39 -4.66
C PRO A 14 13.46 -27.13 -3.14
N ASN A 15 12.56 -27.69 -2.33
CA ASN A 15 12.56 -27.48 -0.89
C ASN A 15 13.73 -28.20 -0.21
N GLU A 16 14.08 -29.39 -0.68
CA GLU A 16 15.25 -30.14 -0.19
C GLU A 16 16.55 -29.42 -0.58
N ARG A 17 16.65 -28.90 -1.81
CA ARG A 17 17.79 -28.08 -2.23
C ARG A 17 17.94 -26.82 -1.38
N ARG A 18 16.82 -26.16 -1.04
CA ARG A 18 16.80 -24.97 -0.16
C ARG A 18 17.33 -25.29 1.25
N ALA A 19 16.87 -26.40 1.83
CA ALA A 19 17.31 -26.86 3.14
C ALA A 19 18.81 -27.19 3.13
N ALA A 20 19.30 -27.85 2.07
CA ALA A 20 20.71 -28.17 1.88
C ALA A 20 21.60 -26.92 1.80
N ILE A 21 21.21 -25.91 1.03
CA ILE A 21 21.95 -24.63 0.93
C ILE A 21 22.05 -23.94 2.29
N THR A 22 20.96 -23.95 3.06
CA THR A 22 20.92 -23.35 4.40
C THR A 22 21.82 -24.11 5.37
N ALA A 23 21.79 -25.44 5.34
CA ALA A 23 22.66 -26.28 6.14
C ALA A 23 24.14 -26.04 5.82
N LEU A 24 24.50 -25.94 4.53
CA LEU A 24 25.86 -25.63 4.09
C LEU A 24 26.33 -24.24 4.53
N ALA A 25 25.46 -23.23 4.46
CA ALA A 25 25.76 -21.88 4.95
C ALA A 25 26.06 -21.86 6.46
N ASN A 26 25.29 -22.62 7.25
CA ASN A 26 25.44 -22.72 8.69
C ASN A 26 26.73 -23.46 9.10
N LEU A 27 27.16 -24.44 8.29
CA LEU A 27 28.43 -25.15 8.52
C LEU A 27 29.66 -24.27 8.27
N LYS A 28 29.52 -23.20 7.48
CA LYS A 28 30.59 -22.23 7.17
C LYS A 28 31.86 -22.88 6.60
N ASP A 29 31.71 -24.04 5.96
CA ASP A 29 32.82 -24.81 5.41
C ASP A 29 33.21 -24.26 4.02
N PRO A 30 34.47 -23.84 3.80
CA PRO A 30 34.96 -23.39 2.49
C PRO A 30 34.76 -24.41 1.37
N LEU A 31 34.73 -25.71 1.68
CA LEU A 31 34.48 -26.77 0.69
C LEU A 31 33.09 -26.68 0.05
N ALA A 32 32.13 -26.01 0.69
CA ALA A 32 30.79 -25.78 0.15
C ALA A 32 30.73 -24.67 -0.91
N LEU A 33 31.75 -23.82 -1.04
CA LEU A 33 31.73 -22.66 -1.95
C LEU A 33 31.61 -23.07 -3.43
N ARG A 34 32.35 -24.11 -3.84
CA ARG A 34 32.33 -24.57 -5.24
C ARG A 34 30.96 -25.18 -5.60
N PRO A 35 30.37 -26.09 -4.81
CA PRO A 35 29.00 -26.57 -5.02
C PRO A 35 27.95 -25.46 -5.07
N LEU A 36 27.99 -24.50 -4.13
CA LEU A 36 27.05 -23.38 -4.11
C LEU A 36 27.17 -22.49 -5.37
N SER A 37 28.40 -22.30 -5.88
CA SER A 37 28.62 -21.55 -7.11
C SER A 37 28.06 -22.25 -8.36
N ALA A 38 28.06 -23.59 -8.38
CA ALA A 38 27.46 -24.36 -9.46
C ALA A 38 25.93 -24.21 -9.44
N ILE A 39 25.30 -24.36 -8.28
CA ILE A 39 23.85 -24.18 -8.10
C ILE A 39 23.41 -22.77 -8.53
N TYR A 40 24.16 -21.74 -8.16
CA TYR A 40 23.87 -20.37 -8.60
C TYR A 40 23.81 -20.22 -10.14
N ARG A 41 24.58 -21.02 -10.88
CA ARG A 41 24.64 -20.95 -12.35
C ARG A 41 23.62 -21.86 -13.04
N THR A 42 23.33 -23.02 -12.46
CA THR A 42 22.62 -24.10 -13.18
C THR A 42 21.24 -24.42 -12.63
N ASP A 43 20.86 -23.99 -11.43
CA ASP A 43 19.54 -24.32 -10.87
C ASP A 43 18.42 -23.63 -11.67
N PRO A 44 17.36 -24.36 -12.05
CA PRO A 44 16.24 -23.77 -12.80
C PRO A 44 15.45 -22.73 -11.97
N ASP A 45 15.40 -22.87 -10.64
CA ASP A 45 14.62 -21.98 -9.77
C ASP A 45 15.41 -20.69 -9.45
N PRO A 46 14.91 -19.49 -9.82
CA PRO A 46 15.57 -18.21 -9.51
C PRO A 46 15.77 -17.98 -8.01
N VAL A 47 14.86 -18.44 -7.15
CA VAL A 47 14.93 -18.25 -5.70
C VAL A 47 16.07 -19.08 -5.11
N ILE A 48 16.29 -20.29 -5.62
CA ILE A 48 17.39 -21.17 -5.19
C ILE A 48 18.75 -20.61 -5.63
N ARG A 49 18.83 -20.02 -6.84
CA ARG A 49 20.03 -19.32 -7.31
C ARG A 49 20.42 -18.18 -6.36
N GLU A 50 19.48 -17.30 -6.03
CA GLU A 50 19.75 -16.18 -5.13
C GLU A 50 20.17 -16.65 -3.72
N LEU A 51 19.54 -17.71 -3.22
CA LEU A 51 19.90 -18.27 -1.92
C LEU A 51 21.32 -18.84 -1.91
N ALA A 52 21.72 -19.56 -2.97
CA ALA A 52 23.06 -20.09 -3.11
C ALA A 52 24.13 -18.97 -3.18
N LEU A 53 23.81 -17.85 -3.86
CA LEU A 53 24.67 -16.67 -3.91
C LEU A 53 24.86 -16.06 -2.51
N LYS A 54 23.78 -15.90 -1.74
CA LYS A 54 23.83 -15.37 -0.37
C LYS A 54 24.64 -16.28 0.55
N ALA A 55 24.39 -17.60 0.50
CA ALA A 55 25.14 -18.60 1.26
C ALA A 55 26.65 -18.56 0.94
N GLY A 56 27.03 -18.53 -0.34
CA GLY A 56 28.43 -18.49 -0.76
C GLY A 56 29.15 -17.18 -0.42
N ARG A 57 28.43 -16.07 -0.24
CA ARG A 57 28.99 -14.82 0.29
C ARG A 57 29.22 -14.90 1.80
N TYR A 58 28.26 -15.46 2.52
CA TYR A 58 28.34 -15.65 3.97
C TYR A 58 29.54 -16.51 4.38
N ILE A 59 29.77 -17.64 3.70
CA ILE A 59 30.92 -18.51 3.98
C ILE A 59 32.25 -17.79 3.72
N ARG A 60 32.39 -17.07 2.59
CA ARG A 60 33.62 -16.30 2.27
C ARG A 60 33.94 -15.20 3.27
N GLN A 61 32.93 -14.51 3.77
CA GLN A 61 33.11 -13.49 4.81
C GLN A 61 33.68 -14.10 6.10
N HIS A 62 33.26 -15.32 6.43
CA HIS A 62 33.71 -16.02 7.62
C HIS A 62 35.08 -16.69 7.45
N GLU A 63 35.43 -17.14 6.24
CA GLU A 63 36.78 -17.63 5.91
C GLU A 63 37.84 -16.53 6.00
N ASN A 64 37.53 -15.35 5.45
CA ASN A 64 38.43 -14.19 5.51
C ASN A 64 38.63 -13.64 6.94
N SER A 65 37.75 -14.00 7.87
CA SER A 65 37.87 -13.65 9.28
C SER A 65 38.71 -14.66 10.07
N ALA A 66 39.17 -15.76 9.45
CA ALA A 66 39.81 -16.90 10.11
C ALA A 66 41.27 -17.20 9.66
N ALA A 67 41.94 -16.32 8.90
CA ALA A 67 43.38 -16.47 8.58
C ALA A 67 44.29 -15.84 9.68
N PRO A 68 45.48 -16.40 9.97
CA PRO A 68 46.05 -16.38 11.33
C PRO A 68 47.05 -15.24 11.59
N ALA A 69 47.04 -14.73 12.83
CA ALA A 69 48.11 -13.93 13.43
C ALA A 69 48.76 -14.71 14.61
N PRO A 70 50.03 -14.44 14.96
CA PRO A 70 50.96 -15.40 15.57
C PRO A 70 50.80 -15.67 17.08
N SER A 71 51.34 -16.83 17.50
CA SER A 71 51.64 -17.33 18.86
C SER A 71 52.18 -16.23 19.80
N GLU A 72 51.93 -16.16 21.12
CA GLU A 72 51.52 -17.04 22.24
C GLU A 72 51.16 -16.07 23.43
N PRO A 73 50.84 -16.44 24.69
CA PRO A 73 50.87 -17.76 25.33
C PRO A 73 49.60 -18.17 26.12
N VAL A 74 49.63 -19.47 26.40
CA VAL A 74 48.79 -20.33 27.25
C VAL A 74 48.45 -19.74 28.63
N ILE A 75 47.15 -19.70 28.97
CA ILE A 75 46.66 -20.00 30.33
C ILE A 75 45.32 -20.76 30.23
N GLN A 76 45.32 -22.00 30.71
CA GLN A 76 44.17 -22.79 31.17
C GLN A 76 44.71 -23.67 32.33
N PRO A 77 43.89 -24.31 33.21
CA PRO A 77 42.43 -24.50 33.12
C PRO A 77 41.68 -24.40 34.48
N LEU A 78 40.34 -24.52 34.44
CA LEU A 78 39.42 -25.13 35.43
C LEU A 78 37.99 -24.76 34.96
N GLY A 79 37.00 -25.63 34.74
CA GLY A 79 36.83 -27.07 34.85
C GLY A 79 35.31 -27.35 34.84
N ARG A 80 34.89 -28.43 34.13
CA ARG A 80 33.56 -29.12 34.17
C ARG A 80 32.33 -28.35 33.65
N ALA A 81 31.33 -28.95 33.01
CA ALA A 81 31.02 -30.35 32.66
C ALA A 81 30.00 -30.38 31.48
N SER A 82 29.88 -31.56 30.89
CA SER A 82 29.15 -31.89 29.65
C SER A 82 27.63 -32.13 29.82
N ALA A 83 26.88 -31.73 28.77
CA ALA A 83 25.71 -32.38 28.13
C ALA A 83 24.34 -32.45 28.89
N PRO A 84 23.18 -32.73 28.22
CA PRO A 84 22.95 -33.04 26.80
C PRO A 84 21.80 -32.26 26.09
N VAL A 85 21.73 -32.52 24.78
CA VAL A 85 20.72 -32.16 23.78
C VAL A 85 19.31 -32.67 24.14
N GLY A 86 18.29 -31.82 23.94
CA GLY A 86 16.87 -32.17 24.12
C GLY A 86 15.95 -31.47 23.10
N ARG A 87 15.61 -32.23 22.06
CA ARG A 87 14.37 -32.29 21.25
C ARG A 87 13.35 -31.14 21.27
N ALA A 88 12.97 -30.76 20.05
CA ALA A 88 11.86 -29.89 19.67
C ALA A 88 10.53 -30.19 20.40
N THR A 89 9.86 -29.12 20.84
CA THR A 89 8.40 -29.00 20.90
C THR A 89 7.99 -27.55 20.59
N VAL A 90 7.05 -27.42 19.67
CA VAL A 90 6.26 -26.20 19.42
C VAL A 90 5.36 -25.96 20.64
N PRO A 91 5.08 -24.70 21.00
CA PRO A 91 3.71 -24.41 21.41
C PRO A 91 3.12 -23.15 20.77
N ALA A 92 1.95 -23.39 20.17
CA ALA A 92 0.72 -22.62 20.22
C ALA A 92 0.73 -21.19 20.77
N ALA A 93 0.05 -20.33 20.00
CA ALA A 93 -0.45 -19.01 20.32
C ALA A 93 -0.82 -18.79 21.80
N ARG A 94 -0.28 -17.72 22.39
CA ARG A 94 -0.83 -17.10 23.61
C ARG A 94 -0.79 -15.58 23.50
N SER A 95 -1.99 -15.01 23.45
CA SER A 95 -2.47 -13.88 24.26
C SER A 95 -1.38 -12.92 24.78
N SER A 96 -1.34 -11.72 24.21
CA SER A 96 -0.58 -10.58 24.74
C SER A 96 -1.22 -10.08 26.04
N LYS A 97 -0.58 -10.40 27.16
CA LYS A 97 -0.77 -9.69 28.43
C LYS A 97 -0.01 -8.34 28.36
N PRO A 98 -0.53 -7.24 28.93
CA PRO A 98 0.09 -5.91 28.79
C PRO A 98 1.46 -5.85 29.48
N THR A 99 2.51 -5.51 28.73
CA THR A 99 3.86 -5.30 29.24
C THR A 99 3.95 -3.97 29.99
N ALA A 100 4.65 -3.98 31.12
CA ALA A 100 4.94 -2.81 31.95
C ALA A 100 5.65 -1.68 31.15
N PRO A 101 5.48 -0.41 31.55
CA PRO A 101 6.02 0.73 30.81
C PRO A 101 7.54 0.76 30.93
N GLY A 102 8.23 0.46 29.83
CA GLY A 102 9.68 0.61 29.70
C GLY A 102 10.40 -0.54 29.01
N GLU A 103 9.76 -1.71 28.84
CA GLU A 103 10.39 -2.82 28.12
C GLU A 103 9.79 -2.95 26.69
N PRO A 104 10.62 -2.93 25.62
CA PRO A 104 10.13 -3.04 24.25
C PRO A 104 9.40 -4.35 24.01
N SER A 105 8.36 -4.33 23.17
CA SER A 105 7.63 -5.55 22.82
C SER A 105 8.55 -6.54 22.07
N ALA A 106 8.23 -7.84 22.10
CA ALA A 106 9.02 -8.85 21.38
C ALA A 106 9.13 -8.53 19.87
N ARG A 107 8.05 -7.99 19.28
CA ARG A 107 8.01 -7.54 17.89
C ARG A 107 8.96 -6.36 17.65
N ASP A 108 9.01 -5.39 18.55
CA ASP A 108 9.90 -4.23 18.43
C ASP A 108 11.37 -4.64 18.57
N LYS A 109 11.66 -5.62 19.43
CA LYS A 109 13.01 -6.21 19.56
C LYS A 109 13.46 -6.86 18.26
N ASP A 110 12.59 -7.61 17.58
CA ASP A 110 12.91 -8.25 16.30
C ASP A 110 13.08 -7.24 15.15
N LEU A 111 12.21 -6.22 15.08
CA LEU A 111 12.32 -5.14 14.10
C LEU A 111 13.60 -4.30 14.33
N ALA A 112 13.92 -3.99 15.58
CA ALA A 112 15.13 -3.25 15.93
C ALA A 112 16.40 -4.02 15.50
N ARG A 113 16.41 -5.35 15.63
CA ARG A 113 17.51 -6.20 15.13
C ARG A 113 17.63 -6.14 13.61
N GLY A 114 16.52 -6.22 12.88
CA GLY A 114 16.55 -6.08 11.42
C GLY A 114 17.12 -4.74 10.95
N TYR A 115 16.79 -3.65 11.63
CA TYR A 115 17.38 -2.34 11.37
C TYR A 115 18.88 -2.28 11.73
N LEU A 116 19.30 -2.89 12.83
CA LEU A 116 20.71 -2.96 13.22
C LEU A 116 21.56 -3.75 12.22
N ASP A 117 21.05 -4.88 11.71
CA ASP A 117 21.72 -5.67 10.67
C ASP A 117 21.88 -4.87 9.37
N THR A 118 20.84 -4.12 9.01
CA THR A 118 20.85 -3.23 7.85
C THR A 118 21.84 -2.08 8.03
N ALA A 119 21.89 -1.48 9.21
CA ALA A 119 22.85 -0.43 9.56
C ALA A 119 24.30 -0.93 9.44
N THR A 120 24.56 -2.13 9.97
CA THR A 120 25.86 -2.79 9.89
C THR A 120 26.28 -3.03 8.43
N THR A 121 25.34 -3.51 7.62
CA THR A 121 25.57 -3.72 6.18
C THR A 121 25.94 -2.41 5.47
N HIS A 122 25.24 -1.32 5.76
CA HIS A 122 25.56 -0.01 5.18
C HIS A 122 26.93 0.51 5.63
N GLN A 123 27.30 0.30 6.89
CA GLN A 123 28.62 0.67 7.39
C GLN A 123 29.72 -0.12 6.68
N MET A 124 29.54 -1.43 6.47
CA MET A 124 30.50 -2.26 5.73
C MET A 124 30.66 -1.82 4.27
N ASN A 125 29.59 -1.27 3.66
CA ASN A 125 29.60 -0.74 2.29
C ASN A 125 30.09 0.72 2.20
N GLY A 126 30.51 1.34 3.31
CA GLY A 126 30.96 2.73 3.37
C GLY A 126 29.83 3.77 3.31
N ASP A 127 28.56 3.36 3.33
CA ASP A 127 27.40 4.25 3.32
C ASP A 127 27.04 4.67 4.76
N LYS A 128 27.88 5.55 5.33
CA LYS A 128 27.73 6.02 6.72
C LYS A 128 26.37 6.67 6.98
N ILE A 129 25.81 7.38 6.00
CA ILE A 129 24.54 8.09 6.14
C ILE A 129 23.38 7.11 6.33
N ARG A 130 23.27 6.09 5.47
CA ARG A 130 22.21 5.08 5.62
C ARG A 130 22.43 4.19 6.84
N ALA A 131 23.68 3.98 7.24
CA ALA A 131 24.00 3.27 8.46
C ALA A 131 23.48 4.01 9.69
N VAL A 132 23.69 5.33 9.79
CA VAL A 132 23.16 6.19 10.86
C VAL A 132 21.63 6.16 10.90
N GLU A 133 20.97 6.27 9.73
CA GLU A 133 19.52 6.28 9.67
C GLU A 133 18.92 4.98 10.22
N ASN A 134 19.41 3.83 9.76
CA ASN A 134 18.92 2.53 10.22
C ASN A 134 19.30 2.26 11.68
N LEU A 135 20.48 2.70 12.13
CA LEU A 135 20.89 2.58 13.52
C LEU A 135 19.96 3.39 14.44
N GLY A 136 19.59 4.61 14.05
CA GLY A 136 18.65 5.42 14.82
C GLY A 136 17.26 4.79 14.89
N LYS A 137 16.76 4.19 13.79
CA LYS A 137 15.49 3.43 13.80
C LYS A 137 15.54 2.23 14.75
N ALA A 138 16.67 1.51 14.78
CA ALA A 138 16.88 0.40 15.73
C ALA A 138 16.83 0.89 17.19
N LEU A 139 17.54 1.98 17.51
CA LEU A 139 17.62 2.55 18.85
C LEU A 139 16.31 3.18 19.32
N ALA A 140 15.51 3.75 18.42
CA ALA A 140 14.19 4.28 18.73
C ALA A 140 13.20 3.18 19.13
N LEU A 141 13.28 2.01 18.47
CA LEU A 141 12.45 0.84 18.78
C LEU A 141 12.93 0.07 20.02
N ASN A 142 14.25 -0.05 20.18
CA ASN A 142 14.85 -0.73 21.32
C ASN A 142 16.05 0.05 21.88
N PRO A 143 15.82 0.95 22.85
CA PRO A 143 16.88 1.74 23.47
C PRO A 143 17.90 0.92 24.25
N THR A 144 17.57 -0.32 24.66
CA THR A 144 18.52 -1.16 25.41
C THR A 144 19.68 -1.63 24.55
N LEU A 145 19.54 -1.61 23.22
CA LEU A 145 20.61 -1.92 22.28
C LEU A 145 21.83 -1.01 22.48
N ALA A 146 21.64 0.24 22.91
CA ALA A 146 22.75 1.16 23.17
C ALA A 146 23.74 0.65 24.23
N LYS A 147 23.30 -0.25 25.11
CA LYS A 147 24.14 -0.86 26.16
C LYS A 147 24.99 -2.02 25.64
N GLU A 148 24.69 -2.55 24.47
CA GLU A 148 25.47 -3.62 23.86
C GLU A 148 26.78 -3.05 23.33
N SER A 149 27.92 -3.64 23.72
CA SER A 149 29.26 -3.12 23.37
C SER A 149 29.47 -2.94 21.87
N PHE A 150 28.89 -3.84 21.06
CA PHE A 150 28.94 -3.73 19.59
C PHE A 150 28.22 -2.47 19.09
N VAL A 151 26.99 -2.23 19.57
CA VAL A 151 26.17 -1.09 19.15
C VAL A 151 26.77 0.22 19.65
N ALA A 152 27.28 0.25 20.88
CA ALA A 152 28.01 1.39 21.43
C ALA A 152 29.19 1.78 20.53
N ASN A 153 30.00 0.81 20.10
CA ASN A 153 31.12 1.07 19.19
C ASN A 153 30.64 1.53 17.79
N LEU A 154 29.54 0.97 17.30
CA LEU A 154 28.96 1.37 16.02
C LEU A 154 28.44 2.82 16.05
N ILE A 155 27.80 3.23 17.16
CA ILE A 155 27.36 4.61 17.40
C ILE A 155 28.54 5.57 17.31
N VAL A 156 29.62 5.30 18.04
CA VAL A 156 30.83 6.15 18.06
C VAL A 156 31.46 6.21 16.66
N THR A 157 31.58 5.06 16.00
CA THR A 157 32.21 4.95 14.67
C THR A 157 31.45 5.73 13.59
N LEU A 158 30.12 5.69 13.65
CA LEU A 158 29.27 6.33 12.65
C LEU A 158 29.09 7.82 12.88
N THR A 159 28.98 8.24 14.14
CA THR A 159 28.58 9.60 14.50
C THR A 159 29.73 10.48 14.97
N GLY A 160 30.81 9.88 15.48
CA GLY A 160 31.94 10.60 16.10
C GLY A 160 31.65 11.14 17.51
N TYR A 161 30.44 10.92 18.05
CA TYR A 161 30.07 11.34 19.41
C TYR A 161 30.19 10.18 20.41
N SER A 162 30.22 10.51 21.70
CA SER A 162 30.04 9.51 22.76
C SER A 162 28.64 8.89 22.68
N VAL A 163 28.45 7.70 23.28
CA VAL A 163 27.15 7.03 23.26
C VAL A 163 26.06 7.90 23.91
N ASP A 164 26.38 8.56 25.02
CA ASP A 164 25.43 9.40 25.77
C ASP A 164 25.01 10.65 24.99
N ASP A 165 25.94 11.25 24.23
CA ASP A 165 25.65 12.42 23.40
C ASP A 165 24.92 12.05 22.11
N ALA A 166 25.25 10.89 21.53
CA ALA A 166 24.66 10.42 20.29
C ALA A 166 23.23 9.90 20.47
N LEU A 167 22.92 9.27 21.61
CA LEU A 167 21.62 8.64 21.85
C LEU A 167 20.43 9.59 21.68
N PRO A 168 20.40 10.81 22.27
CA PRO A 168 19.31 11.76 22.06
C PRO A 168 19.22 12.27 20.62
N LEU A 169 20.32 12.25 19.86
CA LEU A 169 20.35 12.64 18.46
C LEU A 169 19.82 11.53 17.54
N LEU A 170 20.16 10.28 17.81
CA LEU A 170 19.80 9.13 16.97
C LEU A 170 18.36 8.65 17.17
N THR A 171 17.87 8.69 18.41
CA THR A 171 16.54 8.18 18.78
C THR A 171 15.40 9.07 18.27
N HIS A 172 15.59 10.39 18.25
CA HIS A 172 14.57 11.34 17.80
C HIS A 172 14.64 11.54 16.28
N PRO A 173 13.53 11.38 15.53
CA PRO A 173 13.53 11.48 14.08
C PRO A 173 14.13 12.79 13.53
N ASP A 174 13.73 13.94 14.10
CA ASP A 174 14.15 15.25 13.60
C ASP A 174 15.64 15.53 13.88
N ARG A 175 16.11 15.16 15.06
CA ARG A 175 17.52 15.33 15.46
C ARG A 175 18.43 14.41 14.65
N ARG A 176 17.96 13.20 14.33
CA ARG A 176 18.68 12.27 13.47
C ARG A 176 18.81 12.81 12.05
N ALA A 177 17.75 13.40 11.52
CA ALA A 177 17.77 14.04 10.22
C ALA A 177 18.77 15.21 10.17
N GLU A 178 18.83 16.03 11.23
CA GLU A 178 19.81 17.12 11.34
C GLU A 178 21.25 16.58 11.38
N LEU A 179 21.49 15.52 12.16
CA LEU A 179 22.79 14.84 12.21
C LEU A 179 23.21 14.32 10.82
N ILE A 180 22.30 13.70 10.08
CA ILE A 180 22.55 13.21 8.72
C ILE A 180 22.94 14.35 7.77
N ILE A 181 22.26 15.49 7.86
CA ILE A 181 22.60 16.69 7.07
C ILE A 181 24.01 17.19 7.42
N ARG A 182 24.35 17.27 8.71
CA ARG A 182 25.69 17.67 9.18
C ARG A 182 26.79 16.72 8.69
N MET A 183 26.49 15.43 8.52
CA MET A 183 27.42 14.44 7.95
C MET A 183 27.56 14.49 6.42
N GLY A 184 27.04 15.54 5.76
CA GLY A 184 27.11 15.68 4.31
C GLY A 184 26.11 14.80 3.56
N GLY A 185 25.15 14.20 4.27
CA GLY A 185 24.02 13.53 3.65
C GLY A 185 23.12 14.55 2.98
N LYS A 186 22.96 14.42 1.66
CA LYS A 186 21.80 15.02 0.99
C LYS A 186 20.59 14.38 1.67
N ARG A 187 19.73 15.20 2.27
CA ARG A 187 18.39 14.78 2.67
C ARG A 187 17.84 14.05 1.43
N LYS A 188 17.75 12.71 1.43
CA LYS A 188 16.56 12.13 0.83
C LYS A 188 15.53 12.65 1.81
N PRO A 189 14.68 13.62 1.45
CA PRO A 189 13.46 13.72 2.20
C PRO A 189 12.92 12.29 2.13
N GLU A 190 12.98 11.57 3.26
CA GLU A 190 11.80 10.84 3.64
C GLU A 190 10.71 11.86 3.36
N LYS A 191 9.90 11.61 2.31
CA LYS A 191 8.74 12.43 1.98
C LYS A 191 7.81 12.28 3.18
N VAL A 192 8.23 12.85 4.31
CA VAL A 192 7.41 13.22 5.44
C VAL A 192 6.51 14.24 4.78
N GLN A 193 5.34 13.74 4.41
CA GLN A 193 4.21 14.52 3.92
C GLN A 193 4.15 15.73 4.82
N ASP A 194 4.36 16.92 4.26
CA ASP A 194 4.39 18.13 5.06
C ASP A 194 2.95 18.43 5.47
N HIS A 195 2.57 17.86 6.61
CA HIS A 195 1.50 18.26 7.53
C HIS A 195 0.23 18.89 6.92
N GLY A 196 -0.39 18.22 5.95
CA GLY A 196 -1.83 18.37 5.75
C GLY A 196 -2.58 17.91 7.01
N LYS A 197 -3.48 18.75 7.56
CA LYS A 197 -4.32 18.36 8.71
C LYS A 197 -5.04 17.04 8.40
N GLY A 198 -4.75 15.98 9.16
CA GLY A 198 -5.44 14.69 9.06
C GLY A 198 -4.71 13.57 8.32
N VAL A 199 -3.49 13.81 7.83
CA VAL A 199 -2.63 12.80 7.18
C VAL A 199 -2.37 11.58 8.08
N GLU A 200 -2.14 11.79 9.38
CA GLU A 200 -1.88 10.72 10.37
C GLU A 200 -3.04 9.71 10.51
N ARG A 201 -4.24 10.07 10.04
CA ARG A 201 -5.44 9.21 10.09
C ARG A 201 -5.76 8.55 8.75
N ALA A 202 -4.95 8.77 7.71
CA ALA A 202 -5.20 8.19 6.39
C ALA A 202 -4.66 6.75 6.32
N THR A 203 -5.48 5.78 6.74
CA THR A 203 -5.22 4.35 6.59
C THR A 203 -6.19 3.73 5.57
N TRP A 204 -5.80 2.60 4.97
CA TRP A 204 -6.68 1.86 4.07
C TRP A 204 -7.96 1.39 4.75
N ASP A 205 -7.92 1.08 6.05
CA ASP A 205 -9.10 0.70 6.83
C ASP A 205 -10.13 1.83 6.86
N ASN A 206 -9.67 3.07 7.09
CA ASN A 206 -10.55 4.24 7.09
C ASN A 206 -11.10 4.56 5.70
N VAL A 207 -10.28 4.39 4.65
CA VAL A 207 -10.71 4.56 3.26
C VAL A 207 -11.77 3.53 2.87
N LEU A 208 -11.64 2.28 3.30
CA LEU A 208 -12.63 1.22 3.05
C LEU A 208 -13.99 1.58 3.66
N VAL A 209 -13.99 2.10 4.89
CA VAL A 209 -15.21 2.57 5.56
C VAL A 209 -15.87 3.72 4.79
N ASP A 210 -15.08 4.69 4.31
CA ASP A 210 -15.60 5.80 3.51
C ASP A 210 -16.24 5.31 2.21
N PHE A 211 -15.61 4.34 1.52
CA PHE A 211 -16.17 3.74 0.31
C PHE A 211 -17.46 2.97 0.59
N GLY A 212 -17.53 2.24 1.70
CA GLY A 212 -18.75 1.54 2.12
C GLY A 212 -19.90 2.52 2.41
N LEU A 213 -19.60 3.65 3.06
CA LEU A 213 -20.59 4.71 3.29
C LEU A 213 -21.03 5.37 1.98
N TYR A 214 -20.09 5.70 1.10
CA TYR A 214 -20.38 6.26 -0.22
C TYR A 214 -21.29 5.34 -1.04
N TRP A 215 -20.96 4.04 -1.11
CA TRP A 215 -21.78 3.01 -1.77
C TRP A 215 -23.22 3.01 -1.27
N LEU A 216 -23.39 3.00 0.06
CA LEU A 216 -24.68 3.00 0.70
C LEU A 216 -25.46 4.27 0.37
N VAL A 217 -24.81 5.44 0.46
CA VAL A 217 -25.41 6.74 0.15
C VAL A 217 -25.87 6.81 -1.31
N VAL A 218 -25.04 6.38 -2.26
CA VAL A 218 -25.40 6.35 -3.69
C VAL A 218 -26.61 5.43 -3.92
N THR A 219 -26.59 4.23 -3.34
CA THR A 219 -27.66 3.25 -3.48
C THR A 219 -28.98 3.79 -2.94
N LEU A 220 -28.98 4.33 -1.71
CA LEU A 220 -30.17 4.89 -1.08
C LEU A 220 -30.66 6.16 -1.80
N SER A 221 -29.75 7.01 -2.27
CA SER A 221 -30.09 8.21 -3.02
C SER A 221 -30.81 7.87 -4.32
N LEU A 222 -30.29 6.88 -5.07
CA LEU A 222 -30.90 6.45 -6.32
C LEU A 222 -32.26 5.79 -6.08
N MET A 223 -32.40 4.99 -5.02
CA MET A 223 -33.69 4.43 -4.62
C MET A 223 -34.69 5.52 -4.28
N ALA A 224 -34.29 6.51 -3.47
CA ALA A 224 -35.15 7.61 -3.07
C ALA A 224 -35.60 8.46 -4.27
N ILE A 225 -34.65 8.82 -5.15
CA ILE A 225 -34.94 9.54 -6.40
C ILE A 225 -35.99 8.79 -7.19
N PHE A 226 -35.77 7.50 -7.45
CA PHE A 226 -36.68 6.76 -8.30
C PHE A 226 -38.06 6.61 -7.69
N VAL A 227 -38.15 6.19 -6.41
CA VAL A 227 -39.44 6.03 -5.72
C VAL A 227 -40.24 7.33 -5.75
N LEU A 228 -39.58 8.48 -5.60
CA LEU A 228 -40.25 9.78 -5.65
C LEU A 228 -40.59 10.22 -7.08
N THR A 229 -39.83 9.79 -8.09
CA THR A 229 -40.19 10.03 -9.49
C THR A 229 -41.24 9.09 -10.05
N LEU A 230 -41.51 7.95 -9.42
CA LEU A 230 -42.50 7.00 -9.93
C LEU A 230 -43.86 7.66 -10.13
N ASN A 231 -44.31 8.45 -9.15
CA ASN A 231 -45.57 9.19 -9.23
C ASN A 231 -45.54 10.23 -10.37
N ALA A 232 -44.42 10.94 -10.54
CA ALA A 232 -44.28 11.92 -11.61
C ALA A 232 -44.23 11.26 -13.00
N MET A 233 -43.67 10.05 -13.10
CA MET A 233 -43.70 9.26 -14.32
C MET A 233 -45.11 8.76 -14.64
N GLU A 234 -45.86 8.31 -13.64
CA GLU A 234 -47.26 7.90 -13.78
C GLU A 234 -48.12 9.05 -14.32
N GLU A 235 -48.01 10.24 -13.74
CA GLU A 235 -48.70 11.45 -14.22
C GLU A 235 -48.31 11.79 -15.67
N MET A 236 -47.03 11.69 -16.02
CA MET A 236 -46.55 11.93 -17.39
C MET A 236 -47.07 10.88 -18.39
N PHE A 237 -47.20 9.62 -17.97
CA PHE A 237 -47.79 8.56 -18.80
C PHE A 237 -49.29 8.78 -19.00
N ASP A 238 -50.02 9.18 -17.96
CA ASP A 238 -51.44 9.51 -18.05
C ASP A 238 -51.68 10.69 -19.00
N GLU A 239 -50.89 11.77 -18.89
CA GLU A 239 -50.93 12.89 -19.84
C GLU A 239 -50.64 12.45 -21.28
N ALA A 240 -49.62 11.62 -21.48
CA ALA A 240 -49.27 11.11 -22.80
C ALA A 240 -50.36 10.22 -23.40
N MET A 241 -51.02 9.37 -22.60
CA MET A 241 -52.15 8.55 -23.03
C MET A 241 -53.38 9.40 -23.39
N MET A 242 -53.60 10.52 -22.70
CA MET A 242 -54.68 11.46 -23.04
C MET A 242 -54.46 12.13 -24.41
N VAL A 243 -53.21 12.36 -24.81
CA VAL A 243 -52.86 12.92 -26.12
C VAL A 243 -52.85 11.86 -27.22
N ALA A 244 -52.51 10.60 -26.91
CA ALA A 244 -52.42 9.49 -27.87
C ALA A 244 -53.05 8.19 -27.34
N PRO A 245 -54.40 8.10 -27.28
CA PRO A 245 -55.13 7.03 -26.61
C PRO A 245 -55.05 5.65 -27.27
N ASN A 246 -54.48 5.56 -28.49
CA ASN A 246 -54.31 4.30 -29.22
C ASN A 246 -52.90 3.69 -29.06
N SER A 247 -52.08 4.24 -28.18
CA SER A 247 -50.81 3.60 -27.78
C SER A 247 -51.09 2.37 -26.92
N ALA A 248 -50.24 1.35 -27.02
CA ALA A 248 -50.45 0.06 -26.37
C ALA A 248 -50.67 0.25 -24.85
N THR A 249 -51.72 -0.36 -24.30
CA THR A 249 -52.00 -0.35 -22.86
C THR A 249 -50.88 -1.09 -22.14
N VAL A 250 -49.92 -0.36 -21.60
CA VAL A 250 -48.93 -0.91 -20.68
C VAL A 250 -49.66 -1.20 -19.38
N ASP A 251 -49.58 -2.43 -18.89
CA ASP A 251 -50.04 -2.79 -17.54
C ASP A 251 -49.11 -2.12 -16.53
N LEU A 252 -49.47 -0.89 -16.15
CA LEU A 252 -48.68 -0.03 -15.27
C LEU A 252 -48.50 -0.68 -13.89
N ASP A 253 -49.52 -1.37 -13.39
CA ASP A 253 -49.45 -2.07 -12.10
C ASP A 253 -48.42 -3.20 -12.11
N ALA A 254 -48.43 -4.04 -13.15
CA ALA A 254 -47.43 -5.09 -13.32
C ALA A 254 -46.02 -4.52 -13.57
N PHE A 255 -45.93 -3.41 -14.32
CA PHE A 255 -44.69 -2.69 -14.60
C PHE A 255 -44.06 -2.12 -13.31
N PHE A 256 -44.86 -1.46 -12.46
CA PHE A 256 -44.39 -0.88 -11.21
C PHE A 256 -44.10 -1.94 -10.13
N ALA A 257 -44.89 -3.02 -10.04
CA ALA A 257 -44.67 -4.12 -9.09
C ALA A 257 -43.41 -4.94 -9.38
N ALA A 258 -43.16 -5.29 -10.66
CA ALA A 258 -41.87 -5.88 -11.07
C ALA A 258 -40.71 -4.87 -10.97
N GLY A 259 -41.04 -3.58 -11.04
CA GLY A 259 -40.12 -2.46 -10.98
C GLY A 259 -39.36 -2.35 -9.67
N VAL A 260 -39.99 -2.54 -8.50
CA VAL A 260 -39.32 -2.30 -7.20
C VAL A 260 -38.15 -3.26 -6.96
N VAL A 261 -38.34 -4.58 -7.13
CA VAL A 261 -37.24 -5.55 -6.90
C VAL A 261 -36.12 -5.34 -7.92
N THR A 262 -36.49 -5.16 -9.18
CA THR A 262 -35.54 -4.86 -10.27
C THR A 262 -34.76 -3.59 -9.98
N LEU A 263 -35.43 -2.58 -9.43
CA LEU A 263 -34.82 -1.34 -9.04
C LEU A 263 -33.83 -1.49 -7.91
N VAL A 264 -34.20 -2.17 -6.82
CA VAL A 264 -33.28 -2.35 -5.69
C VAL A 264 -31.99 -3.02 -6.19
N PHE A 265 -32.14 -4.04 -7.03
CA PHE A 265 -31.02 -4.71 -7.67
C PHE A 265 -30.19 -3.77 -8.55
N MET A 266 -30.84 -2.98 -9.42
CA MET A 266 -30.15 -1.99 -10.27
C MET A 266 -29.45 -0.91 -9.46
N ALA A 267 -30.07 -0.43 -8.38
CA ALA A 267 -29.49 0.59 -7.51
C ALA A 267 -28.25 0.07 -6.78
N ILE A 268 -28.28 -1.18 -6.31
CA ILE A 268 -27.12 -1.84 -5.72
C ILE A 268 -25.98 -1.98 -6.73
N LEU A 269 -26.28 -2.50 -7.94
CA LEU A 269 -25.27 -2.65 -8.99
C LEU A 269 -24.70 -1.31 -9.44
N TYR A 270 -25.54 -0.29 -9.58
CA TYR A 270 -25.12 1.07 -9.89
C TYR A 270 -24.20 1.61 -8.79
N GLY A 271 -24.59 1.47 -7.52
CA GLY A 271 -23.75 1.82 -6.37
C GLY A 271 -22.38 1.17 -6.46
N ILE A 272 -22.31 -0.14 -6.70
CA ILE A 272 -21.04 -0.88 -6.86
C ILE A 272 -20.22 -0.29 -8.01
N GLY A 273 -20.86 -0.06 -9.16
CA GLY A 273 -20.23 0.54 -10.34
C GLY A 273 -19.63 1.91 -10.04
N THR A 274 -20.32 2.78 -9.30
CA THR A 274 -19.80 4.10 -8.93
C THR A 274 -18.60 4.04 -7.99
N VAL A 275 -18.57 3.09 -7.06
CA VAL A 275 -17.41 2.87 -6.16
C VAL A 275 -16.21 2.42 -6.97
N ILE A 276 -16.38 1.43 -7.85
CA ILE A 276 -15.32 0.94 -8.73
C ILE A 276 -14.82 2.07 -9.63
N GLY A 277 -15.74 2.84 -10.22
CA GLY A 277 -15.42 4.01 -11.03
C GLY A 277 -14.58 5.03 -10.26
N LEU A 278 -14.97 5.34 -9.02
CA LEU A 278 -14.27 6.30 -8.16
C LEU A 278 -12.86 5.81 -7.77
N VAL A 279 -12.69 4.51 -7.51
CA VAL A 279 -11.38 3.89 -7.29
C VAL A 279 -10.52 4.00 -8.56
N ILE A 280 -11.03 3.63 -9.72
CA ILE A 280 -10.26 3.72 -10.96
C ILE A 280 -9.88 5.18 -11.28
N GLN A 281 -10.82 6.11 -11.09
CA GLN A 281 -10.60 7.54 -11.28
C GLN A 281 -9.56 8.11 -10.32
N GLY A 282 -9.66 7.84 -9.02
CA GLY A 282 -8.69 8.33 -8.04
C GLY A 282 -7.28 7.77 -8.29
N ALA A 283 -7.17 6.50 -8.68
CA ALA A 283 -5.90 5.90 -9.08
C ALA A 283 -5.29 6.60 -10.31
N ALA A 284 -6.09 6.89 -11.34
CA ALA A 284 -5.62 7.60 -12.52
C ALA A 284 -5.17 9.04 -12.20
N ILE A 285 -5.92 9.75 -11.35
CA ILE A 285 -5.54 11.09 -10.87
C ILE A 285 -4.22 11.01 -10.09
N HIS A 286 -4.03 10.01 -9.24
CA HIS A 286 -2.79 9.81 -8.50
C HIS A 286 -1.59 9.57 -9.43
N VAL A 287 -1.76 8.71 -10.45
CA VAL A 287 -0.73 8.48 -11.46
C VAL A 287 -0.40 9.78 -12.21
N ALA A 288 -1.42 10.52 -12.65
CA ALA A 288 -1.24 11.81 -13.30
C ALA A 288 -0.46 12.81 -12.43
N ALA A 289 -0.89 12.98 -11.17
CA ALA A 289 -0.29 13.91 -10.23
C ALA A 289 1.16 13.55 -9.88
N THR A 290 1.47 12.27 -9.65
CA THR A 290 2.79 11.84 -9.19
C THR A 290 3.81 11.70 -10.32
N TYR A 291 3.41 11.15 -11.47
CA TYR A 291 4.33 10.90 -12.59
C TYR A 291 4.53 12.11 -13.49
N PHE A 292 3.48 12.90 -13.76
CA PHE A 292 3.56 14.00 -14.72
C PHE A 292 3.72 15.37 -14.06
N LEU A 293 3.15 15.55 -12.87
CA LEU A 293 3.18 16.84 -12.16
C LEU A 293 4.10 16.84 -10.93
N ALA A 294 4.86 15.76 -10.73
CA ALA A 294 5.82 15.59 -9.64
C ALA A 294 5.23 15.78 -8.22
N GLY A 295 3.93 15.56 -8.05
CA GLY A 295 3.24 15.63 -6.77
C GLY A 295 3.78 14.66 -5.72
N ASN A 296 3.67 15.01 -4.45
CA ASN A 296 4.23 14.23 -3.33
C ASN A 296 3.19 13.52 -2.45
N GLY A 297 1.90 13.64 -2.78
CA GLY A 297 0.78 13.00 -2.08
C GLY A 297 0.71 11.48 -2.23
N THR A 298 -0.10 10.85 -1.39
CA THR A 298 -0.38 9.41 -1.43
C THR A 298 -1.80 9.12 -1.91
N LEU A 299 -1.98 7.96 -2.54
CA LEU A 299 -3.29 7.51 -2.99
C LEU A 299 -4.29 7.35 -1.84
N VAL A 300 -3.83 6.90 -0.67
CA VAL A 300 -4.67 6.72 0.52
C VAL A 300 -5.21 8.06 1.01
N TYR A 301 -4.32 9.06 1.11
CA TYR A 301 -4.71 10.40 1.53
C TYR A 301 -5.65 11.07 0.51
N LEU A 302 -5.41 10.84 -0.79
CA LEU A 302 -6.31 11.26 -1.86
C LEU A 302 -7.73 10.73 -1.65
N TYR A 303 -7.89 9.41 -1.45
CA TYR A 303 -9.22 8.83 -1.23
C TYR A 303 -9.88 9.32 0.06
N ARG A 304 -9.10 9.48 1.13
CA ARG A 304 -9.62 9.99 2.41
C ARG A 304 -10.21 11.40 2.29
N ARG A 305 -9.80 12.17 1.29
CA ARG A 305 -10.33 13.51 0.98
C ARG A 305 -11.46 13.45 -0.05
N ILE A 306 -11.26 12.73 -1.15
CA ILE A 306 -12.20 12.69 -2.28
C ILE A 306 -13.50 11.96 -1.94
N VAL A 307 -13.45 10.81 -1.26
CA VAL A 307 -14.65 9.97 -1.05
C VAL A 307 -15.70 10.69 -0.19
N PRO A 308 -15.35 11.35 0.94
CA PRO A 308 -16.32 12.16 1.67
C PRO A 308 -16.90 13.32 0.86
N LEU A 309 -16.09 14.02 0.05
CA LEU A 309 -16.58 15.09 -0.82
C LEU A 309 -17.61 14.56 -1.83
N GLN A 310 -17.32 13.44 -2.48
CA GLN A 310 -18.26 12.78 -3.39
C GLN A 310 -19.54 12.35 -2.68
N THR A 311 -19.42 11.82 -1.46
CA THR A 311 -20.59 11.43 -0.64
C THR A 311 -21.51 12.62 -0.36
N VAL A 312 -20.94 13.75 0.07
CA VAL A 312 -21.70 14.98 0.32
C VAL A 312 -22.30 15.54 -0.96
N ALA A 313 -21.56 15.52 -2.07
CA ALA A 313 -22.06 15.96 -3.37
C ALA A 313 -23.25 15.10 -3.83
N THR A 314 -23.16 13.77 -3.71
CA THR A 314 -24.27 12.86 -4.03
C THR A 314 -25.50 13.16 -3.18
N LEU A 315 -25.34 13.36 -1.87
CA LEU A 315 -26.46 13.75 -1.00
C LEU A 315 -27.08 15.09 -1.41
N ALA A 316 -26.25 16.09 -1.75
CA ALA A 316 -26.72 17.39 -2.20
C ALA A 316 -27.50 17.28 -3.52
N TYR A 317 -27.02 16.49 -4.48
CA TYR A 317 -27.74 16.22 -5.72
C TYR A 317 -29.05 15.48 -5.48
N ALA A 318 -29.03 14.44 -4.64
CA ALA A 318 -30.22 13.68 -4.31
C ALA A 318 -31.27 14.57 -3.64
N LEU A 319 -30.87 15.37 -2.66
CA LEU A 319 -31.75 16.32 -2.00
C LEU A 319 -32.31 17.35 -2.97
N GLY A 320 -31.46 17.94 -3.82
CA GLY A 320 -31.90 18.89 -4.85
C GLY A 320 -32.92 18.27 -5.80
N PHE A 321 -32.69 17.03 -6.20
CA PHE A 321 -33.63 16.27 -7.03
C PHE A 321 -34.97 16.05 -6.31
N VAL A 322 -34.94 15.59 -5.05
CA VAL A 322 -36.14 15.36 -4.25
C VAL A 322 -36.95 16.64 -4.06
N VAL A 323 -36.29 17.76 -3.74
CA VAL A 323 -36.98 19.05 -3.57
C VAL A 323 -37.63 19.50 -4.87
N LEU A 324 -36.94 19.38 -6.00
CA LEU A 324 -37.50 19.73 -7.30
C LEU A 324 -38.69 18.83 -7.65
N ALA A 325 -38.56 17.52 -7.45
CA ALA A 325 -39.65 16.56 -7.71
C ALA A 325 -40.91 16.82 -6.85
N LEU A 326 -40.76 17.38 -5.64
CA LEU A 326 -41.90 17.66 -4.75
C LEU A 326 -42.59 19.01 -5.00
N VAL A 327 -41.90 19.97 -5.62
CA VAL A 327 -42.37 21.37 -5.70
C VAL A 327 -42.60 21.84 -7.14
N GLY A 328 -41.88 21.30 -8.12
CA GLY A 328 -41.90 21.80 -9.49
C GLY A 328 -42.87 21.04 -10.40
N SER A 329 -43.34 21.71 -11.44
CA SER A 329 -44.01 21.04 -12.57
C SER A 329 -43.00 20.22 -13.39
N ALA A 330 -43.44 19.17 -14.07
CA ALA A 330 -42.55 18.27 -14.82
C ALA A 330 -41.61 19.02 -15.80
N ALA A 331 -42.11 20.08 -16.46
CA ALA A 331 -41.33 20.90 -17.38
C ALA A 331 -40.27 21.77 -16.67
N GLU A 332 -40.62 22.38 -15.53
CA GLU A 332 -39.69 23.20 -14.74
C GLU A 332 -38.61 22.34 -14.07
N VAL A 333 -39.00 21.14 -13.60
CA VAL A 333 -38.10 20.17 -12.98
C VAL A 333 -36.99 19.75 -13.94
N GLY A 334 -37.32 19.41 -15.19
CA GLY A 334 -36.32 19.01 -16.19
C GLY A 334 -35.27 20.08 -16.50
N PHE A 335 -35.70 21.33 -16.71
CA PHE A 335 -34.79 22.45 -16.97
C PHE A 335 -33.92 22.78 -15.75
N LEU A 336 -34.51 22.89 -14.55
CA LEU A 336 -33.78 23.23 -13.33
C LEU A 336 -32.81 22.15 -12.89
N ILE A 337 -33.14 20.86 -13.07
CA ILE A 337 -32.21 19.75 -12.83
C ILE A 337 -31.02 19.85 -13.78
N SER A 338 -31.27 20.10 -15.06
CA SER A 338 -30.21 20.21 -16.06
C SER A 338 -29.27 21.37 -15.72
N LEU A 339 -29.81 22.55 -15.43
CA LEU A 339 -29.02 23.72 -15.06
C LEU A 339 -28.26 23.49 -13.74
N GLY A 340 -28.93 22.95 -12.72
CA GLY A 340 -28.35 22.64 -11.42
C GLY A 340 -27.23 21.60 -11.52
N SER A 341 -27.38 20.58 -12.37
CA SER A 341 -26.35 19.56 -12.58
C SER A 341 -25.10 20.12 -13.26
N VAL A 342 -25.25 21.02 -14.23
CA VAL A 342 -24.11 21.71 -14.86
C VAL A 342 -23.37 22.58 -13.84
N MET A 343 -24.10 23.43 -13.12
CA MET A 343 -23.52 24.32 -12.10
C MET A 343 -22.85 23.53 -10.97
N GLY A 344 -23.53 22.49 -10.48
CA GLY A 344 -22.99 21.59 -9.46
C GLY A 344 -21.74 20.84 -9.95
N SER A 345 -21.70 20.44 -11.22
CA SER A 345 -20.55 19.72 -11.78
C SER A 345 -19.32 20.64 -11.88
N VAL A 346 -19.51 21.89 -12.29
CA VAL A 346 -18.46 22.90 -12.30
C VAL A 346 -17.94 23.15 -10.88
N ALA A 347 -18.83 23.32 -9.91
CA ALA A 347 -18.44 23.49 -8.51
C ALA A 347 -17.68 22.26 -7.96
N LEU A 348 -18.15 21.04 -8.27
CA LEU A 348 -17.52 19.80 -7.85
C LEU A 348 -16.11 19.67 -8.45
N ILE A 349 -15.94 19.98 -9.74
CA ILE A 349 -14.62 19.96 -10.39
C ILE A 349 -13.70 20.97 -9.71
N TYR A 350 -14.16 22.18 -9.39
CA TYR A 350 -13.37 23.19 -8.69
C TYR A 350 -12.91 22.69 -7.31
N PHE A 351 -13.83 22.18 -6.47
CA PHE A 351 -13.47 21.67 -5.14
C PHE A 351 -12.56 20.45 -5.18
N MET A 352 -12.81 19.54 -6.13
CA MET A 352 -11.93 18.40 -6.38
C MET A 352 -10.53 18.86 -6.81
N SER A 353 -10.45 19.88 -7.66
CA SER A 353 -9.21 20.46 -8.16
C SER A 353 -8.39 21.09 -7.04
N GLU A 354 -9.02 21.87 -6.17
CA GLU A 354 -8.41 22.46 -4.97
C GLU A 354 -7.90 21.37 -4.03
N MET A 355 -8.75 20.38 -3.73
CA MET A 355 -8.43 19.25 -2.86
C MET A 355 -7.29 18.38 -3.38
N VAL A 356 -7.27 18.08 -4.68
CA VAL A 356 -6.16 17.36 -5.32
C VAL A 356 -4.89 18.21 -5.22
N GLY A 357 -4.99 19.53 -5.40
CA GLY A 357 -3.90 20.46 -5.18
C GLY A 357 -3.26 20.33 -3.80
N GLU A 358 -4.10 20.42 -2.76
CA GLU A 358 -3.68 20.26 -1.36
C GLU A 358 -3.08 18.88 -1.05
N VAL A 359 -3.60 17.81 -1.67
CA VAL A 359 -3.11 16.44 -1.41
C VAL A 359 -1.70 16.22 -1.94
N TYR A 360 -1.31 16.91 -3.03
CA TYR A 360 -0.05 16.68 -3.75
C TYR A 360 0.92 17.88 -3.70
N ASP A 361 0.64 18.88 -2.86
CA ASP A 361 1.42 20.11 -2.68
C ASP A 361 1.61 20.91 -3.98
N PHE A 362 0.56 21.07 -4.77
CA PHE A 362 0.54 22.00 -5.90
C PHE A 362 -0.74 22.85 -5.92
N GLY A 363 -0.74 23.96 -6.66
CA GLY A 363 -1.90 24.85 -6.72
C GLY A 363 -3.13 24.22 -7.39
N ALA A 364 -4.31 24.79 -7.14
CA ALA A 364 -5.58 24.30 -7.70
C ALA A 364 -5.54 24.11 -9.22
N GLY A 365 -4.87 24.99 -9.98
CA GLY A 365 -4.71 24.84 -11.44
C GLY A 365 -4.01 23.53 -11.85
N SER A 366 -2.97 23.13 -11.11
CA SER A 366 -2.29 21.84 -11.33
C SER A 366 -3.16 20.66 -10.90
N GLY A 367 -4.01 20.82 -9.88
CA GLY A 367 -5.03 19.82 -9.53
C GLY A 367 -6.03 19.59 -10.64
N CYS A 368 -6.44 20.66 -11.33
CA CYS A 368 -7.30 20.58 -12.50
C CYS A 368 -6.60 19.80 -13.61
N GLY A 369 -5.32 20.12 -13.87
CA GLY A 369 -4.47 19.40 -14.81
C GLY A 369 -4.34 17.91 -14.48
N ALA A 370 -4.18 17.55 -13.21
CA ALA A 370 -4.12 16.16 -12.75
C ALA A 370 -5.44 15.41 -13.03
N ILE A 371 -6.58 16.06 -12.80
CA ILE A 371 -7.90 15.49 -13.09
C ILE A 371 -8.06 15.25 -14.59
N PHE A 372 -7.80 16.26 -15.43
CA PHE A 372 -7.91 16.12 -16.88
C PHE A 372 -6.98 15.07 -17.45
N LEU A 373 -5.71 15.05 -17.02
CA LEU A 373 -4.74 14.08 -17.48
C LEU A 373 -5.09 12.66 -17.00
N GLY A 374 -5.55 12.52 -15.75
CA GLY A 374 -6.05 11.25 -15.22
C GLY A 374 -7.23 10.72 -16.03
N SER A 375 -8.22 11.56 -16.33
CA SER A 375 -9.37 11.21 -17.18
C SER A 375 -8.94 10.83 -18.59
N PHE A 376 -8.00 11.58 -19.19
CA PHE A 376 -7.46 11.25 -20.52
C PHE A 376 -6.78 9.88 -20.55
N LEU A 377 -5.96 9.56 -19.53
CA LEU A 377 -5.33 8.25 -19.40
C LEU A 377 -6.36 7.11 -19.33
N LEU A 378 -7.47 7.33 -18.62
CA LEU A 378 -8.56 6.35 -18.56
C LEU A 378 -9.27 6.18 -19.90
N ILE A 379 -9.53 7.26 -20.64
CA ILE A 379 -10.13 7.17 -21.98
C ILE A 379 -9.22 6.36 -22.90
N VAL A 380 -7.92 6.64 -22.91
CA VAL A 380 -6.96 5.89 -23.73
C VAL A 380 -6.93 4.42 -23.34
N ALA A 381 -6.87 4.11 -22.04
CA ALA A 381 -6.90 2.73 -21.54
C ALA A 381 -8.19 2.00 -21.94
N TYR A 382 -9.33 2.67 -21.81
CA TYR A 382 -10.64 2.14 -22.19
C TYR A 382 -10.73 1.87 -23.69
N CYS A 383 -10.32 2.81 -24.54
CA CYS A 383 -10.30 2.63 -25.99
C CYS A 383 -9.36 1.49 -26.41
N GLY A 384 -8.16 1.43 -25.82
CA GLY A 384 -7.19 0.36 -26.08
C GLY A 384 -7.72 -1.02 -25.67
N PHE A 385 -8.36 -1.12 -24.50
CA PHE A 385 -8.99 -2.35 -24.04
C PHE A 385 -10.12 -2.81 -24.99
N ASN A 386 -11.01 -1.90 -25.37
CA ASN A 386 -12.10 -2.22 -26.30
C ASN A 386 -11.57 -2.67 -27.66
N TYR A 387 -10.57 -1.96 -28.20
CA TYR A 387 -9.93 -2.35 -29.46
C TYR A 387 -9.33 -3.77 -29.40
N ALA A 388 -8.60 -4.08 -28.32
CA ALA A 388 -8.03 -5.41 -28.11
C ALA A 388 -9.13 -6.48 -27.98
N LEU A 389 -10.20 -6.19 -27.25
CA LEU A 389 -11.33 -7.09 -27.09
C LEU A 389 -12.01 -7.39 -28.43
N PHE A 390 -12.28 -6.36 -29.24
CA PHE A 390 -12.86 -6.53 -30.58
C PHE A 390 -11.96 -7.36 -31.50
N MET A 391 -10.64 -7.17 -31.44
CA MET A 391 -9.69 -8.00 -32.19
C MET A 391 -9.75 -9.47 -31.78
N VAL A 392 -9.79 -9.76 -30.48
CA VAL A 392 -9.88 -11.14 -29.96
C VAL A 392 -11.20 -11.79 -30.34
N LEU A 393 -12.32 -11.08 -30.20
CA LEU A 393 -13.64 -11.58 -30.58
C LEU A 393 -13.76 -11.78 -32.09
N GLY A 394 -13.19 -10.88 -32.89
CA GLY A 394 -13.15 -11.00 -34.34
C GLY A 394 -12.34 -12.22 -34.81
N LEU A 395 -11.19 -12.50 -34.17
CA LEU A 395 -10.42 -13.71 -34.42
C LEU A 395 -11.16 -14.98 -34.00
N ALA A 396 -11.87 -14.95 -32.88
CA ALA A 396 -12.67 -16.08 -32.41
C ALA A 396 -13.90 -16.35 -33.30
N ALA A 397 -14.54 -15.31 -33.84
CA ALA A 397 -15.71 -15.42 -34.70
C ALA A 397 -15.36 -15.72 -36.17
N GLY A 398 -14.19 -15.30 -36.65
CA GLY A 398 -13.72 -15.52 -38.02
C GLY A 398 -12.94 -16.82 -38.24
N GLY A 399 -12.70 -17.60 -37.18
CA GLY A 399 -12.00 -18.89 -37.23
C GLY A 399 -12.92 -20.11 -37.34
N GLY A 400 -14.19 -19.93 -37.70
CA GLY A 400 -15.20 -20.98 -37.87
C GLY A 400 -15.45 -21.36 -39.32
#